data_AF-A0A8C9PYD7-F1
#
_entry.id   AF-A0A8C9PYD7-F1
#
_cell.length_a   1.000
_cell.length_b   1.000
_cell.length_c   1.000
_cell.angle_alpha   90.00
_cell.angle_beta   90.00
_cell.angle_gamma   90.00
#
_symmetry.space_group_name_H-M   'P 1'
#
loop_
_entity.id
_entity.type
_entity.pdbx_description
1 polymer ?
#
loop_
_entity_poly.entity_id
_entity_poly.type
_entity_poly.pdbx_seq_one_letter_code
_entity_poly.pdbx_strand_id
1 'polypeptide(L)'
;MREPEQHFLHILSADSEGFPRRAVVQVFTQWLRDGHAEVARDTEQFVATVLQVVSQDLDWEVRVQGLELAQVFLAQKLGQPAHCPYAVGLPEGPLPGLRPEVLRNLCQPWLLEFAFRALFDCDRPVAQKACDLLLFLRDKTAPCAGMQETGDNPCLDSVEAILQRWQAGEQGQSLGDPEPEAMLAVLRSIDLEGLQGRLAESSDHVEKSPQSLLQDMLATVGVLEENEADCY
;
A
#
# COMPACT_ATOMS: atom_id res chain seq x y z
N MET A 1 -19.01 13.52 6.51
CA MET A 1 -19.06 13.10 5.10
C MET A 1 -20.37 13.55 4.50
N ARG A 2 -20.37 13.95 3.23
CA ARG A 2 -21.59 14.31 2.47
C ARG A 2 -22.27 13.05 1.93
N GLU A 3 -23.55 13.12 1.57
CA GLU A 3 -24.32 11.96 1.05
C GLU A 3 -23.64 11.18 -0.11
N PRO A 4 -23.06 11.80 -1.15
CA PRO A 4 -22.41 11.05 -2.23
C PRO A 4 -21.16 10.28 -1.78
N GLU A 5 -20.40 10.82 -0.82
CA GLU A 5 -19.23 10.12 -0.25
C GLU A 5 -19.66 8.87 0.52
N GLN A 6 -20.72 8.99 1.33
CA GLN A 6 -21.26 7.87 2.10
C GLN A 6 -21.81 6.77 1.20
N HIS A 7 -22.50 7.15 0.12
CA HIS A 7 -23.02 6.20 -0.85
C HIS A 7 -21.90 5.44 -1.57
N PHE A 8 -20.85 6.13 -2.02
CA PHE A 8 -19.71 5.48 -2.66
C PHE A 8 -18.92 4.60 -1.70
N LEU A 9 -18.72 5.02 -0.45
CA LEU A 9 -18.11 4.14 0.57
C LEU A 9 -18.96 2.90 0.84
N HIS A 10 -20.29 3.00 0.79
CA HIS A 10 -21.16 1.85 0.89
C HIS A 10 -20.98 0.88 -0.29
N ILE A 11 -20.92 1.39 -1.53
CA ILE A 11 -20.63 0.56 -2.72
C ILE A 11 -19.27 -0.12 -2.55
N LEU A 12 -18.23 0.64 -2.18
CA LEU A 12 -16.89 0.11 -1.99
C LEU A 12 -16.80 -0.98 -0.91
N SER A 13 -17.66 -0.94 0.12
CA SER A 13 -17.61 -1.90 1.22
C SER A 13 -18.55 -3.09 1.07
N ALA A 14 -19.65 -2.94 0.33
CA ALA A 14 -20.76 -3.91 0.36
C ALA A 14 -21.14 -4.46 -1.02
N ASP A 15 -20.74 -3.83 -2.12
CA ASP A 15 -21.08 -4.31 -3.45
C ASP A 15 -20.33 -5.63 -3.74
N SER A 16 -21.04 -6.64 -4.24
CA SER A 16 -20.45 -7.94 -4.51
C SER A 16 -19.59 -7.95 -5.77
N GLU A 17 -19.84 -7.04 -6.72
CA GLU A 17 -19.13 -6.98 -7.99
C GLU A 17 -17.86 -6.13 -7.88
N GLY A 18 -16.76 -6.59 -8.47
CA GLY A 18 -15.51 -5.82 -8.49
C GLY A 18 -15.62 -4.53 -9.31
N PHE A 19 -16.44 -4.51 -10.37
CA PHE A 19 -16.53 -3.38 -11.28
C PHE A 19 -17.01 -2.08 -10.59
N PRO A 20 -18.13 -2.05 -9.85
CA PRO A 20 -18.55 -0.87 -9.09
C PRO A 20 -17.49 -0.42 -8.07
N ARG A 21 -16.87 -1.36 -7.35
CA ARG A 21 -15.85 -1.05 -6.34
C ARG A 21 -14.61 -0.39 -6.97
N ARG A 22 -14.11 -0.93 -8.09
CA ARG A 22 -13.03 -0.32 -8.89
C ARG A 22 -13.39 1.09 -9.36
N ALA A 23 -14.61 1.27 -9.89
CA ALA A 23 -15.07 2.58 -10.34
C ALA A 23 -15.08 3.61 -9.20
N VAL A 24 -15.51 3.21 -8.00
CA VAL A 24 -15.50 4.10 -6.82
C VAL A 24 -14.08 4.54 -6.46
N VAL A 25 -13.10 3.62 -6.40
CA VAL A 25 -11.72 3.99 -6.06
C VAL A 25 -11.13 4.94 -7.12
N GLN A 26 -11.45 4.72 -8.40
CA GLN A 26 -11.05 5.64 -9.47
C GLN A 26 -11.65 7.04 -9.31
N VAL A 27 -12.93 7.13 -8.97
CA VAL A 27 -13.60 8.41 -8.69
C VAL A 27 -12.95 9.13 -7.51
N PHE A 28 -12.70 8.43 -6.40
CA PHE A 28 -12.01 9.01 -5.25
C PHE A 28 -10.59 9.47 -5.57
N THR A 29 -9.86 8.68 -6.36
CA THR A 29 -8.52 9.06 -6.83
C THR A 29 -8.58 10.33 -7.66
N GLN A 30 -9.57 10.44 -8.57
CA GLN A 30 -9.74 11.62 -9.40
C GLN A 30 -10.13 12.86 -8.58
N TRP A 31 -11.04 12.70 -7.60
CA TRP A 31 -11.40 13.78 -6.68
C TRP A 31 -10.20 14.31 -5.90
N LEU A 32 -9.30 13.43 -5.45
CA LEU A 32 -8.05 13.86 -4.84
C LEU A 32 -7.25 14.68 -5.85
N ARG A 33 -6.96 14.13 -7.05
CA ARG A 33 -6.16 14.81 -8.09
C ARG A 33 -6.67 16.22 -8.42
N ASP A 34 -7.99 16.39 -8.50
CA ASP A 34 -8.63 17.65 -8.86
C ASP A 34 -8.69 18.66 -7.69
N GLY A 35 -8.18 18.30 -6.51
CA GLY A 35 -8.23 19.16 -5.33
C GLY A 35 -9.63 19.29 -4.74
N HIS A 36 -10.55 18.41 -5.12
CA HIS A 36 -11.88 18.29 -4.51
C HIS A 36 -11.84 17.63 -3.13
N ALA A 37 -10.65 17.49 -2.55
CA ALA A 37 -10.41 17.05 -1.18
C ALA A 37 -11.14 17.91 -0.12
N GLU A 38 -11.47 19.17 -0.46
CA GLU A 38 -12.35 20.09 0.28
C GLU A 38 -13.81 19.60 0.43
N VAL A 39 -14.20 18.56 -0.32
CA VAL A 39 -15.53 17.92 -0.20
C VAL A 39 -15.62 17.10 1.09
N ALA A 40 -14.50 16.49 1.52
CA ALA A 40 -14.35 15.84 2.82
C ALA A 40 -13.94 16.88 3.88
N ARG A 41 -14.63 16.90 5.03
CA ARG A 41 -14.26 17.80 6.15
C ARG A 41 -12.85 17.53 6.69
N ASP A 42 -12.32 16.34 6.41
CA ASP A 42 -10.97 15.90 6.72
C ASP A 42 -10.53 14.89 5.65
N THR A 43 -9.64 15.32 4.75
CA THR A 43 -9.12 14.49 3.65
C THR A 43 -8.31 13.30 4.15
N GLU A 44 -7.57 13.47 5.25
CA GLU A 44 -6.69 12.42 5.77
C GLU A 44 -7.52 11.29 6.38
N GLN A 45 -8.51 11.63 7.19
CA GLN A 45 -9.46 10.66 7.73
C GLN A 45 -10.24 9.95 6.62
N PHE A 46 -10.62 10.67 5.57
CA PHE A 46 -11.29 10.10 4.41
C PHE A 46 -10.40 9.06 3.71
N VAL A 47 -9.17 9.42 3.37
CA VAL A 47 -8.23 8.50 2.70
C VAL A 47 -7.92 7.30 3.60
N ALA A 48 -7.69 7.51 4.89
CA ALA A 48 -7.48 6.42 5.86
C ALA A 48 -8.66 5.44 5.86
N THR A 49 -9.89 5.95 5.86
CA THR A 49 -11.11 5.12 5.82
C THR A 49 -11.20 4.32 4.50
N VAL A 50 -10.94 4.97 3.36
CA VAL A 50 -10.93 4.30 2.05
C VAL A 50 -9.88 3.20 2.01
N LEU A 51 -8.64 3.47 2.43
CA LEU A 51 -7.58 2.46 2.41
C LEU A 51 -7.84 1.31 3.39
N GLN A 52 -8.46 1.58 4.53
CA GLN A 52 -8.88 0.52 5.44
C GLN A 52 -9.85 -0.46 4.76
N VAL A 53 -10.85 0.05 4.03
CA VAL A 53 -11.80 -0.79 3.28
C VAL A 53 -11.09 -1.52 2.14
N VAL A 54 -10.32 -0.79 1.32
CA VAL A 54 -9.62 -1.36 0.16
C VAL A 54 -8.60 -2.43 0.58
N SER A 55 -7.93 -2.27 1.71
CA SER A 55 -6.94 -3.25 2.21
C SER A 55 -7.51 -4.65 2.44
N GLN A 56 -8.83 -4.76 2.62
CA GLN A 56 -9.54 -6.01 2.87
C GLN A 56 -10.30 -6.51 1.63
N ASP A 57 -10.20 -5.82 0.49
CA ASP A 57 -10.88 -6.23 -0.73
C ASP A 57 -10.23 -7.48 -1.33
N LEU A 58 -11.07 -8.40 -1.81
CA LEU A 58 -10.62 -9.63 -2.46
C LEU A 58 -10.22 -9.42 -3.92
N ASP A 59 -10.70 -8.34 -4.55
CA ASP A 59 -10.31 -7.98 -5.90
C ASP A 59 -8.97 -7.24 -5.85
N TRP A 60 -7.92 -7.90 -6.35
CA TRP A 60 -6.57 -7.34 -6.41
C TRP A 60 -6.50 -6.03 -7.19
N GLU A 61 -7.37 -5.81 -8.19
CA GLU A 61 -7.40 -4.55 -8.94
C GLU A 61 -7.88 -3.39 -8.06
N VAL A 62 -8.83 -3.65 -7.14
CA VAL A 62 -9.28 -2.65 -6.16
C VAL A 62 -8.11 -2.27 -5.25
N ARG A 63 -7.32 -3.26 -4.80
CA ARG A 63 -6.13 -3.04 -3.96
C ARG A 63 -5.04 -2.25 -4.69
N VAL A 64 -4.75 -2.59 -5.95
CA VAL A 64 -3.81 -1.82 -6.81
C VAL A 64 -4.27 -0.38 -6.97
N GLN A 65 -5.58 -0.15 -7.18
CA GLN A 65 -6.13 1.20 -7.29
C GLN A 65 -6.08 1.96 -5.95
N GLY A 66 -6.23 1.27 -4.81
CA GLY A 66 -6.00 1.85 -3.49
C GLY A 66 -4.56 2.34 -3.30
N LEU A 67 -3.57 1.57 -3.77
CA LEU A 67 -2.16 1.98 -3.74
C LEU A 67 -1.89 3.20 -4.64
N GLU A 68 -2.53 3.30 -5.80
CA GLU A 68 -2.50 4.50 -6.64
C GLU A 68 -3.11 5.72 -5.92
N LEU A 69 -4.27 5.54 -5.27
CA LEU A 69 -4.91 6.59 -4.47
C LEU A 69 -3.98 7.08 -3.36
N ALA A 70 -3.31 6.16 -2.65
CA ALA A 70 -2.33 6.48 -1.63
C ALA A 70 -1.13 7.27 -2.20
N GLN A 71 -0.64 6.88 -3.38
CA GLN A 71 0.43 7.58 -4.07
C GLN A 71 0.05 9.01 -4.43
N VAL A 72 -1.15 9.23 -4.99
CA VAL A 72 -1.68 10.56 -5.31
C VAL A 72 -1.78 11.42 -4.04
N PHE A 73 -2.34 10.87 -2.97
CA PHE A 73 -2.47 11.58 -1.69
C PHE A 73 -1.11 12.03 -1.15
N LEU A 74 -0.12 11.14 -1.14
CA LEU A 74 1.24 11.46 -0.71
C LEU A 74 1.91 12.51 -1.60
N ALA A 75 1.78 12.38 -2.92
CA ALA A 75 2.34 13.35 -3.87
C ALA A 75 1.77 14.76 -3.63
N GLN A 76 0.48 14.87 -3.31
CA GLN A 76 -0.14 16.14 -2.97
C GLN A 76 0.34 16.69 -1.64
N LYS A 77 0.40 15.86 -0.58
CA LYS A 77 0.92 16.26 0.73
C LYS A 77 2.38 16.74 0.65
N LEU A 78 3.18 16.14 -0.24
CA LEU A 78 4.57 16.53 -0.51
C LEU A 78 4.70 17.77 -1.40
N GLY A 79 3.79 17.94 -2.35
CA GLY A 79 3.83 19.00 -3.36
C GLY A 79 3.17 20.31 -2.93
N GLN A 80 2.46 20.35 -1.80
CA GLN A 80 1.84 21.57 -1.29
C GLN A 80 2.89 22.52 -0.68
N PRO A 81 3.15 23.70 -1.29
CA PRO A 81 3.93 24.72 -0.61
C PRO A 81 3.13 25.23 0.59
N ALA A 82 3.78 25.40 1.74
CA ALA A 82 3.17 26.03 2.90
C ALA A 82 2.53 27.36 2.46
N HIS A 83 1.20 27.47 2.58
CA HIS A 83 0.41 28.55 2.03
C HIS A 83 0.73 29.86 2.77
N CYS A 84 1.78 30.55 2.34
CA CYS A 84 2.17 31.87 2.84
C CYS A 84 1.87 32.90 1.75
N PRO A 85 0.79 33.69 1.86
CA PRO A 85 0.39 34.69 0.86
C PRO A 85 1.38 35.87 0.69
N TYR A 86 2.55 35.82 1.36
CA TYR A 86 3.57 36.88 1.34
C TYR A 86 4.98 36.38 0.95
N ALA A 87 5.14 35.14 0.49
CA ALA A 87 6.46 34.64 0.09
C ALA A 87 6.85 35.17 -1.30
N VAL A 88 7.44 36.37 -1.33
CA VAL A 88 8.12 36.91 -2.51
C VAL A 88 9.41 36.11 -2.75
N GLY A 89 9.62 35.72 -4.01
CA GLY A 89 10.61 34.74 -4.48
C GLY A 89 11.97 34.81 -3.79
N LEU A 90 12.36 33.67 -3.22
CA LEU A 90 13.76 33.37 -2.91
C LEU A 90 14.28 32.36 -3.95
N PRO A 91 15.59 32.38 -4.28
CA PRO A 91 16.16 31.46 -5.26
C PRO A 91 16.02 30.01 -4.80
N GLU A 92 15.89 29.09 -5.77
CA GLU A 92 16.03 27.64 -5.59
C GLU A 92 17.41 27.31 -4.98
N GLY A 93 17.50 27.41 -3.66
CA GLY A 93 18.53 26.77 -2.86
C GLY A 93 18.18 25.29 -2.65
N PRO A 94 19.13 24.45 -2.19
CA PRO A 94 18.86 23.05 -1.88
C PRO A 94 17.65 22.98 -0.94
N LEU A 95 16.68 22.15 -1.28
CA LEU A 95 15.44 21.96 -0.52
C LEU A 95 15.82 21.86 0.98
N PRO A 96 15.36 22.77 1.86
CA PRO A 96 15.59 22.65 3.29
C PRO A 96 15.14 21.25 3.70
N GLY A 97 16.00 20.51 4.41
CA GLY A 97 15.71 19.14 4.84
C GLY A 97 14.27 19.03 5.33
N LEU A 98 13.58 17.96 4.91
CA LEU A 98 12.17 17.77 5.23
C LEU A 98 11.99 17.90 6.75
N ARG A 99 11.10 18.79 7.18
CA ARG A 99 10.91 19.04 8.61
C ARG A 99 10.36 17.77 9.30
N PRO A 100 10.65 17.53 10.59
CA PRO A 100 10.10 16.40 11.35
C PRO A 100 8.57 16.29 11.26
N GLU A 101 7.88 17.42 11.13
CA GLU A 101 6.42 17.46 10.94
C GLU A 101 6.00 16.87 9.59
N VAL A 102 6.80 17.07 8.53
CA VAL A 102 6.55 16.49 7.22
C VAL A 102 6.83 14.98 7.25
N LEU A 103 7.87 14.53 7.95
CA LEU A 103 8.11 13.09 8.16
C LEU A 103 6.93 12.42 8.86
N ARG A 104 6.43 12.99 9.96
CA ARG A 104 5.26 12.46 10.68
C ARG A 104 4.03 12.43 9.79
N ASN A 105 3.84 13.44 8.94
CA ASN A 105 2.73 13.49 8.00
C ASN A 105 2.84 12.45 6.87
N LEU A 106 4.05 12.00 6.53
CA LEU A 106 4.30 10.98 5.50
C LEU A 106 4.25 9.56 6.05
N CYS A 107 4.64 9.40 7.32
CA CYS A 107 4.75 8.10 7.98
C CYS A 107 3.49 7.80 8.78
N GLN A 108 2.36 7.87 8.10
CA GLN A 108 1.07 7.55 8.69
C GLN A 108 0.97 6.04 8.91
N PRO A 109 0.67 5.55 10.13
CA PRO A 109 0.64 4.12 10.42
C PRO A 109 -0.28 3.33 9.50
N TRP A 110 -1.50 3.84 9.25
CA TRP A 110 -2.46 3.20 8.34
C TRP A 110 -1.96 3.08 6.90
N LEU A 111 -1.17 4.05 6.42
CA LEU A 111 -0.66 4.06 5.05
C LEU A 111 0.49 3.06 4.90
N LEU A 112 1.43 3.10 5.84
CA LEU A 112 2.58 2.20 5.83
C LEU A 112 2.12 0.77 6.09
N GLU A 113 1.18 0.54 7.01
CA GLU A 113 0.59 -0.78 7.24
C GLU A 113 -0.07 -1.32 5.97
N PHE A 114 -0.89 -0.52 5.28
CA PHE A 114 -1.49 -0.92 4.01
C PHE A 114 -0.43 -1.27 2.96
N ALA A 115 0.59 -0.42 2.79
CA ALA A 115 1.66 -0.63 1.83
C ALA A 115 2.52 -1.87 2.15
N PHE A 116 2.88 -2.10 3.42
CA PHE A 116 3.68 -3.26 3.81
C PHE A 116 2.90 -4.57 3.74
N ARG A 117 1.60 -4.58 4.09
CA ARG A 117 0.75 -5.75 3.84
C ARG A 117 0.67 -6.07 2.34
N ALA A 118 0.45 -5.04 1.53
CA ALA A 118 0.40 -5.16 0.08
C ALA A 118 1.76 -5.57 -0.54
N LEU A 119 2.88 -5.25 0.09
CA LEU A 119 4.22 -5.65 -0.37
C LEU A 119 4.40 -7.17 -0.38
N PHE A 120 3.76 -7.86 0.56
CA PHE A 120 3.81 -9.32 0.71
C PHE A 120 2.58 -10.02 0.12
N ASP A 121 1.85 -9.33 -0.75
CA ASP A 121 0.68 -9.89 -1.40
C ASP A 121 1.04 -11.03 -2.36
N CYS A 122 0.15 -12.03 -2.46
CA CYS A 122 0.31 -13.09 -3.45
C CYS A 122 0.05 -12.58 -4.87
N ASP A 123 -0.80 -11.56 -5.03
CA ASP A 123 -1.03 -10.91 -6.31
C ASP A 123 0.16 -10.00 -6.64
N ARG A 124 1.01 -10.46 -7.55
CA ARG A 124 2.19 -9.74 -8.02
C ARG A 124 1.94 -8.27 -8.38
N PRO A 125 0.84 -7.87 -9.08
CA PRO A 125 0.57 -6.46 -9.35
C PRO A 125 0.39 -5.61 -8.10
N VAL A 126 -0.20 -6.17 -7.05
CA VAL A 126 -0.37 -5.51 -5.74
C VAL A 126 0.99 -5.32 -5.08
N ALA A 127 1.79 -6.38 -5.00
CA ALA A 127 3.15 -6.34 -4.45
C ALA A 127 4.06 -5.36 -5.18
N GLN A 128 4.00 -5.34 -6.51
CA GLN A 128 4.77 -4.42 -7.34
C GLN A 128 4.40 -2.96 -7.05
N LYS A 129 3.09 -2.65 -7.08
CA LYS A 129 2.62 -1.28 -6.85
C LYS A 129 2.93 -0.80 -5.43
N ALA A 130 2.88 -1.69 -4.45
CA ALA A 130 3.27 -1.41 -3.06
C ALA A 130 4.78 -1.16 -2.94
N CYS A 131 5.60 -1.96 -3.61
CA CYS A 131 7.04 -1.77 -3.67
C CYS A 131 7.40 -0.40 -4.26
N ASP A 132 6.76 -0.03 -5.37
CA ASP A 132 6.97 1.29 -6.01
C ASP A 132 6.57 2.45 -5.09
N LEU A 133 5.47 2.30 -4.34
CA LEU A 133 5.01 3.29 -3.36
C LEU A 133 6.00 3.46 -2.19
N LEU A 134 6.51 2.35 -1.66
CA LEU A 134 7.48 2.35 -0.56
C LEU A 134 8.82 2.94 -1.00
N LEU A 135 9.29 2.62 -2.22
CA LEU A 135 10.46 3.24 -2.83
C LEU A 135 10.27 4.76 -2.93
N PHE A 136 9.12 5.21 -3.43
CA PHE A 136 8.77 6.63 -3.50
C PHE A 136 8.82 7.31 -2.11
N LEU A 137 8.29 6.68 -1.07
CA LEU A 137 8.36 7.21 0.30
C LEU A 137 9.79 7.28 0.83
N ARG A 138 10.59 6.25 0.58
CA ARG A 138 11.99 6.18 1.04
C ARG A 138 12.83 7.28 0.40
N ASP A 139 12.68 7.52 -0.89
CA ASP A 139 13.38 8.58 -1.61
C ASP A 139 13.06 9.96 -1.05
N LYS A 140 11.81 10.17 -0.61
CA LYS A 140 11.37 11.44 -0.02
C LYS A 140 11.81 11.64 1.42
N THR A 141 12.09 10.56 2.15
CA THR A 141 12.51 10.60 3.55
C THR A 141 14.04 10.51 3.75
N ALA A 142 14.80 10.20 2.69
CA ALA A 142 16.27 10.14 2.70
C ALA A 142 16.98 11.44 3.18
N PRO A 143 16.52 12.67 2.81
CA PRO A 143 17.19 13.91 3.23
C PRO A 143 17.15 14.18 4.75
N CYS A 144 16.29 13.50 5.51
CA CYS A 144 16.14 13.71 6.95
C CYS A 144 17.05 12.85 7.82
N ALA A 145 17.68 11.82 7.24
CA ALA A 145 18.50 10.86 7.98
C ALA A 145 19.80 11.49 8.52
N GLY A 146 20.27 12.60 7.93
CA GLY A 146 21.52 13.25 8.35
C GLY A 146 21.44 14.10 9.63
N MET A 147 20.25 14.28 10.23
CA MET A 147 20.07 15.17 11.40
C MET A 147 19.87 14.47 12.76
N GLN A 148 19.70 13.14 12.80
CA GLN A 148 19.45 12.40 14.05
C GLN A 148 20.32 11.13 14.13
N GLU A 149 21.64 11.28 14.20
CA GLU A 149 22.53 10.25 14.73
C GLU A 149 22.82 10.48 16.23
N THR A 150 21.77 10.67 17.03
CA THR A 150 21.95 10.72 18.49
C THR A 150 20.74 10.11 19.19
N GLY A 151 20.83 8.80 19.46
CA GLY A 151 20.12 8.14 20.56
C GLY A 151 18.71 7.64 20.25
N ASP A 152 18.61 6.62 19.40
CA ASP A 152 17.82 5.39 19.60
C ASP A 152 17.62 4.74 18.23
N ASN A 153 18.57 3.86 17.87
CA ASN A 153 18.36 2.95 16.77
C ASN A 153 17.32 1.92 17.24
N PRO A 154 16.13 1.83 16.63
CA PRO A 154 15.16 0.83 17.04
C PRO A 154 15.78 -0.56 16.96
N CYS A 155 15.56 -1.36 18.00
CA CYS A 155 16.16 -2.70 18.10
C CYS A 155 15.82 -3.52 16.84
N LEU A 156 16.83 -4.10 16.21
CA LEU A 156 16.69 -4.90 14.98
C LEU A 156 15.65 -6.01 15.16
N ASP A 157 15.59 -6.61 16.36
CA ASP A 157 14.62 -7.64 16.74
C ASP A 157 13.17 -7.12 16.66
N SER A 158 12.93 -5.84 16.96
CA SER A 158 11.60 -5.22 16.87
C SER A 158 11.19 -4.95 15.43
N VAL A 159 12.15 -4.56 14.58
CA VAL A 159 11.94 -4.33 13.15
C VAL A 159 11.57 -5.64 12.45
N GLU A 160 12.31 -6.71 12.75
CA GLU A 160 12.05 -8.04 12.21
C GLU A 160 10.69 -8.59 12.68
N ALA A 161 10.33 -8.42 13.95
CA ALA A 161 9.03 -8.82 14.46
C ALA A 161 7.87 -8.11 13.74
N ILE A 162 7.99 -6.80 13.47
CA ILE A 162 6.98 -6.03 12.72
C ILE A 162 6.86 -6.57 11.28
N LEU A 163 7.98 -6.82 10.62
CA LEU A 163 8.02 -7.37 9.26
C LEU A 163 7.33 -8.74 9.16
N GLN A 164 7.67 -9.65 10.08
CA GLN A 164 7.11 -11.00 10.13
C GLN A 164 5.59 -10.98 10.31
N ARG A 165 5.07 -10.01 11.08
CA ARG A 165 3.61 -9.85 11.25
C ARG A 165 2.91 -9.40 9.98
N TRP A 166 3.50 -8.50 9.21
CA TRP A 166 2.94 -8.10 7.91
C TRP A 166 3.01 -9.24 6.89
N GLN A 167 4.08 -10.04 6.92
CA GLN A 167 4.20 -11.25 6.09
C GLN A 167 3.18 -12.33 6.45
N ALA A 168 2.94 -12.53 7.75
CA ALA A 168 1.98 -13.52 8.23
C ALA A 168 0.52 -13.18 7.85
N GLY A 169 0.26 -11.94 7.41
CA GLY A 169 -1.06 -11.52 6.96
C GLY A 169 -2.11 -11.71 8.03
N GLU A 170 -1.81 -11.39 9.30
CA GLU A 170 -2.75 -11.48 10.42
C GLU A 170 -3.98 -10.57 10.16
N GLN A 171 -4.95 -11.12 9.42
CA GLN A 171 -6.21 -10.48 9.11
C GLN A 171 -6.97 -10.26 10.42
N GLY A 172 -7.11 -9.01 10.85
CA GLY A 172 -8.02 -8.60 11.93
C GLY A 172 -7.39 -8.29 13.29
N GLN A 173 -6.08 -8.48 13.48
CA GLN A 173 -5.40 -7.87 14.64
C GLN A 173 -4.73 -6.58 14.16
N SER A 174 -5.17 -5.44 14.72
CA SER A 174 -4.43 -4.19 14.59
C SER A 174 -3.00 -4.47 15.04
N LEU A 175 -2.02 -4.20 14.19
CA LEU A 175 -0.67 -3.97 14.67
C LEU A 175 -0.84 -2.85 15.70
N GLY A 176 -0.64 -3.11 17.00
CA GLY A 176 -0.73 -2.02 17.98
C GLY A 176 0.15 -0.87 17.49
N ASP A 177 -0.36 0.37 17.54
CA ASP A 177 0.19 1.52 16.79
C ASP A 177 1.73 1.55 16.79
N PRO A 178 2.39 1.03 15.74
CA PRO A 178 3.84 1.05 15.69
C PRO A 178 4.28 2.51 15.58
N GLU A 179 5.25 2.91 16.39
CA GLU A 179 5.76 4.28 16.33
C GLU A 179 6.24 4.61 14.90
N PRO A 180 5.95 5.82 14.37
CA PRO A 180 6.36 6.23 13.02
C PRO A 180 7.85 5.99 12.74
N GLU A 181 8.69 6.16 13.76
CA GLU A 181 10.13 5.91 13.75
C GLU A 181 10.48 4.44 13.51
N ALA A 182 9.76 3.51 14.15
CA ALA A 182 9.95 2.07 13.94
C ALA A 182 9.56 1.67 12.51
N MET A 183 8.46 2.23 11.98
CA MET A 183 8.05 1.97 10.60
C MET A 183 9.04 2.52 9.57
N LEU A 184 9.62 3.70 9.84
CA LEU A 184 10.69 4.27 9.04
C LEU A 184 11.96 3.41 9.08
N ALA A 185 12.29 2.83 10.23
CA ALA A 185 13.41 1.91 10.33
C ALA A 185 13.16 0.64 9.50
N VAL A 186 11.95 0.08 9.53
CA VAL A 186 11.58 -1.04 8.65
C VAL A 186 11.70 -0.64 7.16
N LEU A 187 11.18 0.53 6.78
CA LEU A 187 11.28 1.04 5.41
C LEU A 187 12.74 1.15 4.93
N ARG A 188 13.66 1.48 5.83
CA ARG A 188 15.10 1.62 5.54
C ARG A 188 15.83 0.28 5.53
N SER A 189 15.37 -0.72 6.30
CA SER A 189 16.04 -2.01 6.42
C SER A 189 15.69 -2.99 5.30
N ILE A 190 14.54 -2.83 4.64
CA ILE A 190 14.11 -3.72 3.56
C ILE A 190 14.85 -3.38 2.26
N ASP A 191 15.38 -4.43 1.61
CA ASP A 191 15.91 -4.38 0.24
C ASP A 191 14.75 -4.31 -0.78
N LEU A 192 14.17 -3.11 -0.91
CA LEU A 192 13.07 -2.83 -1.82
C LEU A 192 13.51 -2.94 -3.29
N GLU A 193 14.73 -2.55 -3.65
CA GLU A 193 15.25 -2.68 -5.01
C GLU A 193 15.42 -4.14 -5.42
N GLY A 194 15.99 -4.96 -4.54
CA GLY A 194 16.09 -6.40 -4.79
C GLY A 194 14.72 -7.05 -4.87
N LEU A 195 13.75 -6.62 -4.04
CA LEU A 195 12.37 -7.09 -4.14
C LEU A 195 11.71 -6.64 -5.45
N GLN A 196 11.89 -5.39 -5.88
CA GLN A 196 11.39 -4.88 -7.15
C GLN A 196 11.98 -5.66 -8.33
N GLY A 197 13.28 -5.99 -8.27
CA GLY A 197 13.94 -6.84 -9.27
C GLY A 197 13.33 -8.24 -9.34
N ARG A 198 13.16 -8.91 -8.19
CA ARG A 198 12.49 -10.22 -8.12
C ARG A 198 11.04 -10.16 -8.61
N LEU A 199 10.32 -9.09 -8.29
CA LEU A 199 8.96 -8.88 -8.78
C LEU A 199 8.94 -8.54 -10.27
N ALA A 200 10.00 -7.98 -10.86
CA ALA A 200 10.11 -7.73 -12.30
C ALA A 200 10.49 -9.01 -13.08
N GLU A 201 11.29 -9.88 -12.47
CA GLU A 201 11.66 -11.20 -12.99
C GLU A 201 10.42 -12.11 -13.00
N SER A 202 9.71 -12.13 -14.13
CA SER A 202 8.47 -12.88 -14.27
C SER A 202 8.71 -14.39 -14.09
N SER A 203 7.93 -15.01 -13.19
CA SER A 203 7.63 -16.43 -13.28
C SER A 203 6.41 -16.69 -14.16
N ASP A 204 6.15 -15.89 -15.20
CA ASP A 204 5.14 -16.18 -16.24
C ASP A 204 5.51 -17.44 -17.06
N HIS A 205 6.29 -18.35 -16.48
CA HIS A 205 6.24 -19.78 -16.74
C HIS A 205 5.05 -20.39 -16.00
N VAL A 206 3.83 -19.90 -16.28
CA VAL A 206 2.73 -20.86 -16.40
C VAL A 206 3.03 -21.60 -17.70
N GLU A 207 3.55 -22.82 -17.56
CA GLU A 207 3.70 -23.86 -18.59
C GLU A 207 3.32 -23.42 -20.01
N LYS A 208 4.31 -23.32 -20.91
CA LYS A 208 4.18 -22.81 -22.29
C LYS A 208 3.31 -23.66 -23.22
N SER A 209 2.44 -24.53 -22.71
CA SER A 209 1.51 -25.29 -23.54
C SER A 209 0.19 -25.55 -22.80
N PRO A 210 -0.97 -25.33 -23.46
CA PRO A 210 -2.26 -25.78 -22.96
C PRO A 210 -2.30 -27.30 -22.65
N GLN A 211 -1.33 -28.07 -23.17
CA GLN A 211 -1.18 -29.49 -22.87
C GLN A 211 -0.69 -29.76 -21.44
N SER A 212 0.22 -28.94 -20.89
CA SER A 212 0.67 -29.17 -19.51
C SER A 212 -0.41 -28.82 -18.50
N LEU A 213 -1.15 -27.74 -18.75
CA LEU A 213 -2.31 -27.39 -17.93
C LEU A 213 -3.37 -28.50 -17.98
N LEU A 214 -3.62 -29.09 -19.16
CA LEU A 214 -4.51 -30.24 -19.29
C LEU A 214 -3.97 -31.47 -18.55
N GLN A 215 -2.66 -31.73 -18.60
CA GLN A 215 -2.03 -32.83 -17.87
C GLN A 215 -2.15 -32.67 -16.36
N ASP A 216 -1.95 -31.46 -15.82
CA ASP A 216 -2.12 -31.19 -14.40
C ASP A 216 -3.58 -31.38 -13.94
N MET A 217 -4.54 -30.89 -14.74
CA MET A 217 -5.96 -31.12 -14.49
C MET A 217 -6.31 -32.61 -14.52
N LEU A 218 -5.81 -33.35 -15.52
CA LEU A 218 -6.04 -34.79 -15.65
C LEU A 218 -5.35 -35.61 -14.54
N ALA A 219 -4.17 -35.21 -14.08
CA ALA A 219 -3.49 -35.83 -12.94
C ALA A 219 -4.32 -35.67 -11.65
N THR A 220 -4.96 -34.51 -11.47
CA THR A 220 -5.84 -34.27 -10.32
C THR A 220 -7.12 -35.11 -10.39
N VAL A 221 -7.63 -35.38 -11.60
CA VAL A 221 -8.81 -36.25 -11.83
C VAL A 221 -8.47 -37.74 -11.69
N GLY A 222 -7.29 -38.18 -12.11
CA GLY A 222 -6.83 -39.57 -11.95
C GLY A 222 -6.69 -40.00 -10.49
N VAL A 223 -6.41 -39.05 -9.58
CA VAL A 223 -6.39 -39.30 -8.13
C VAL A 223 -7.79 -39.49 -7.54
N LEU A 224 -8.85 -39.06 -8.24
CA LEU A 224 -10.24 -39.28 -7.80
C LEU A 224 -10.73 -40.70 -8.13
N GLU A 225 -10.22 -41.34 -9.18
CA GLU A 225 -10.54 -42.75 -9.50
C GLU A 225 -9.81 -43.75 -8.58
N GLU A 226 -8.64 -43.41 -8.04
CA GLU A 226 -7.94 -44.24 -7.05
C GLU A 226 -8.47 -44.07 -5.61
N ASN A 227 -9.34 -43.08 -5.37
CA ASN A 227 -10.03 -42.86 -4.09
C ASN A 227 -11.50 -43.30 -4.14
N GLU A 228 -11.82 -44.37 -4.87
CA GLU A 228 -13.00 -45.18 -4.52
C GLU A 228 -12.75 -45.80 -3.14
N ALA A 229 -13.13 -45.07 -2.10
CA ALA A 229 -13.27 -45.63 -0.78
C ALA A 229 -14.33 -46.74 -0.86
N ASP A 230 -13.86 -48.00 -0.84
CA ASP A 230 -14.66 -49.18 -0.58
C ASP A 230 -15.31 -49.04 0.81
N CYS A 231 -16.46 -48.38 0.85
CA CYS A 231 -17.33 -48.36 2.01
C CYS A 231 -18.07 -49.70 2.08
N TYR A 232 -17.56 -50.62 2.92
CA TYR A 232 -18.30 -51.78 3.43
C TYR A 232 -19.28 -51.39 4.55
#